data_AF-A0A2C5PCZ8-F1
#
_entry.id   AF-A0A2C5PCZ8-F1
#
_cell.length_a   1.000
_cell.length_b   1.000
_cell.length_c   1.000
_cell.angle_alpha   90.00
_cell.angle_beta   90.00
_cell.angle_gamma   90.00
#
_symmetry.space_group_name_H-M   'P 1'
#
loop_
_entity.id
_entity.type
_entity.pdbx_description
1 polymer ?
#
loop_
_entity_poly.entity_id
_entity_poly.type
_entity_poly.pdbx_seq_one_letter_code
_entity_poly.pdbx_strand_id
1 'polypeptide(L)'
;MVTQEVSKATGWKYEFKDLAAYDVNGVAYKYEVKEQPVAGYESKVSGTDITNTKVAKLTVEGTKTWNDNNATDRPSTIKVDLLQNGKVVDTKEVTAETNWKYAFADVEAYDANGVAYKYEVKEQPVAGYQSDVHGYDITNIKVGETK
;
A
#
# COMPACT_ATOMS: atom_id res chain seq x y z
N MET A 1 -10.49 18.04 28.33
CA MET A 1 -10.10 17.83 26.92
C MET A 1 -11.29 18.22 26.06
N VAL A 2 -11.07 19.08 25.06
CA VAL A 2 -12.12 19.51 24.11
C VAL A 2 -11.69 19.04 22.73
N THR A 3 -12.62 18.56 21.92
CA THR A 3 -12.38 18.10 20.56
C THR A 3 -13.19 18.96 19.59
N GLN A 4 -12.60 19.25 18.44
CA GLN A 4 -13.28 19.89 17.33
C GLN A 4 -13.11 19.03 16.09
N GLU A 5 -14.21 18.78 15.39
CA GLU A 5 -14.13 18.20 14.05
C GLU A 5 -13.61 19.25 13.10
N VAL A 6 -12.41 18.99 12.58
CA VAL A 6 -11.78 19.84 11.60
C VAL A 6 -12.01 19.21 10.25
N SER A 7 -12.50 20.01 9.33
CA SER A 7 -12.77 19.54 7.98
C SER A 7 -12.43 20.63 7.00
N LYS A 8 -12.56 20.28 5.72
CA LYS A 8 -12.51 21.27 4.65
C LYS A 8 -13.53 22.41 4.86
N ALA A 9 -14.69 22.13 5.47
CA ALA A 9 -15.71 23.14 5.73
C ALA A 9 -15.27 24.20 6.74
N THR A 10 -14.39 23.84 7.68
CA THR A 10 -13.79 24.78 8.64
C THR A 10 -12.49 25.39 8.10
N GLY A 11 -12.15 25.14 6.83
CA GLY A 11 -10.90 25.58 6.23
C GLY A 11 -9.66 24.94 6.86
N TRP A 12 -9.79 23.74 7.43
CA TRP A 12 -8.76 23.06 8.24
C TRP A 12 -8.29 23.86 9.45
N LYS A 13 -9.08 24.86 9.85
CA LYS A 13 -8.84 25.67 11.03
C LYS A 13 -9.72 25.16 12.15
N TYR A 14 -9.23 25.42 13.35
CA TYR A 14 -9.90 25.10 14.58
C TYR A 14 -9.59 26.22 15.58
N GLU A 15 -10.50 26.42 16.53
CA GLU A 15 -10.40 27.49 17.52
C GLU A 15 -11.02 27.00 18.83
N PHE A 16 -10.31 27.19 19.93
CA PHE A 16 -10.80 26.95 21.28
C PHE A 16 -10.91 28.28 22.01
N LYS A 17 -12.13 28.61 22.46
CA LYS A 17 -12.46 29.86 23.16
C LYS A 17 -12.61 29.64 24.66
N ASP A 18 -12.58 30.74 25.40
CA ASP A 18 -12.90 30.79 26.83
C ASP A 18 -12.04 29.87 27.71
N LEU A 19 -10.74 29.81 27.38
CA LEU A 19 -9.74 29.05 28.12
C LEU A 19 -9.18 29.88 29.29
N ALA A 20 -9.13 29.30 30.50
CA ALA A 20 -8.56 29.96 31.67
C ALA A 20 -7.06 30.20 31.49
N ALA A 21 -6.54 31.36 31.89
CA ALA A 21 -5.11 31.64 31.78
C ALA A 21 -4.30 31.09 32.97
N TYR A 22 -4.91 30.99 34.16
CA TYR A 22 -4.24 30.62 35.42
C TYR A 22 -5.08 29.67 36.27
N ASP A 23 -4.41 28.82 37.04
CA ASP A 23 -5.05 27.94 38.02
C ASP A 23 -5.44 28.69 39.31
N VAL A 24 -6.06 27.96 40.24
CA VAL A 24 -6.50 28.51 41.54
C VAL A 24 -5.36 29.03 42.41
N ASN A 25 -4.11 28.68 42.09
CA ASN A 25 -2.91 29.11 42.78
C ASN A 25 -2.16 30.22 42.00
N GLY A 26 -2.71 30.70 40.88
CA GLY A 26 -2.10 31.74 40.05
C GLY A 26 -1.02 31.26 39.08
N VAL A 27 -0.90 29.95 38.85
CA VAL A 27 0.07 29.36 37.91
C VAL A 27 -0.52 29.32 36.51
N ALA A 28 0.23 29.77 35.50
CA ALA A 28 -0.25 29.84 34.12
C ALA A 28 -0.48 28.46 33.50
N TYR A 29 -1.58 28.30 32.77
CA TYR A 29 -1.86 27.09 32.02
C TYR A 29 -1.07 27.05 30.71
N LYS A 30 -0.60 25.84 30.35
CA LYS A 30 0.01 25.53 29.05
C LYS A 30 -0.99 24.75 28.21
N TYR A 31 -1.22 25.19 26.98
CA TYR A 31 -2.12 24.54 26.03
C TYR A 31 -1.35 23.85 24.91
N GLU A 32 -1.83 22.69 24.51
CA GLU A 32 -1.26 21.86 23.44
C GLU A 32 -2.39 21.27 22.59
N VAL A 33 -2.08 20.95 21.33
CA VAL A 33 -3.04 20.43 20.35
C VAL A 33 -2.57 19.07 19.87
N LYS A 34 -3.53 18.23 19.48
CA LYS A 34 -3.27 16.90 18.90
C LYS A 34 -4.33 16.57 17.87
N GLU A 35 -3.94 15.82 16.85
CA GLU A 35 -4.86 15.28 15.85
C GLU A 35 -5.27 13.84 16.19
N GLN A 36 -6.45 13.43 15.74
CA GLN A 36 -6.74 12.00 15.67
C GLN A 36 -5.95 11.39 14.51
N PRO A 37 -5.36 10.19 14.65
CA PRO A 37 -4.66 9.54 13.54
C PRO A 37 -5.53 9.48 12.28
N VAL A 38 -5.03 10.09 11.22
CA VAL A 38 -5.54 9.94 9.85
C VAL A 38 -4.55 9.06 9.14
N ALA A 39 -5.03 8.21 8.25
CA ALA A 39 -4.17 7.13 7.85
C ALA A 39 -3.86 7.03 6.39
N GLY A 40 -2.78 6.29 6.16
CA GLY A 40 -1.84 6.67 5.13
C GLY A 40 -1.21 8.03 5.44
N TYR A 41 -1.24 8.55 6.67
CA TYR A 41 -0.64 9.84 7.06
C TYR A 41 0.07 9.78 8.43
N GLU A 42 1.08 10.62 8.58
CA GLU A 42 1.94 10.85 9.73
C GLU A 42 1.81 12.31 10.13
N SER A 43 1.10 12.56 11.21
CA SER A 43 0.89 13.91 11.74
C SER A 43 2.13 14.42 12.50
N LYS A 44 2.52 15.68 12.28
CA LYS A 44 3.55 16.42 13.00
C LYS A 44 2.98 17.74 13.51
N VAL A 45 2.99 17.94 14.83
CA VAL A 45 2.50 19.18 15.46
C VAL A 45 3.66 20.15 15.70
N SER A 46 3.48 21.42 15.33
CA SER A 46 4.42 22.51 15.56
C SER A 46 3.68 23.71 16.15
N GLY A 47 3.75 23.89 17.48
CA GLY A 47 2.92 24.86 18.18
C GLY A 47 1.45 24.46 18.10
N THR A 48 0.64 25.26 17.40
CA THR A 48 -0.76 24.94 17.09
C THR A 48 -0.96 24.43 15.66
N ASP A 49 0.10 24.35 14.86
CA ASP A 49 -0.02 23.83 13.50
C ASP A 49 0.08 22.30 13.52
N ILE A 50 -0.78 21.63 12.77
CA ILE A 50 -0.79 20.17 12.61
C ILE A 50 -0.49 19.86 11.13
N THR A 51 0.57 19.11 10.86
CA THR A 51 1.03 18.73 9.51
C THR A 51 0.90 17.23 9.30
N ASN A 52 0.02 16.76 8.41
CA ASN A 52 -0.03 15.34 8.02
C ASN A 52 0.89 14.98 6.85
N THR A 53 1.65 13.90 6.96
CA THR A 53 2.67 13.43 6.02
C THR A 53 2.31 12.04 5.54
N LYS A 54 1.96 11.85 4.27
CA LYS A 54 1.52 10.53 3.80
C LYS A 54 2.60 9.46 3.94
N VAL A 55 2.31 8.33 4.58
CA VAL A 55 3.32 7.33 4.97
C VAL A 55 3.48 6.18 3.97
N ALA A 56 4.74 5.95 3.61
CA ALA A 56 5.41 4.79 3.02
C ALA A 56 4.80 4.15 1.74
N LYS A 57 5.57 4.26 0.68
CA LYS A 57 5.42 3.52 -0.58
C LYS A 57 6.28 2.27 -0.55
N LEU A 58 5.81 1.20 -1.19
CA LEU A 58 6.54 -0.05 -1.36
C LEU A 58 6.76 -0.33 -2.86
N THR A 59 7.72 -1.20 -3.13
CA THR A 59 7.84 -1.88 -4.41
C THR A 59 7.58 -3.35 -4.19
N VAL A 60 6.59 -3.90 -4.90
CA VAL A 60 6.31 -5.34 -4.95
C VAL A 60 6.95 -5.87 -6.23
N GLU A 61 8.03 -6.62 -6.09
CA GLU A 61 8.77 -7.16 -7.23
C GLU A 61 8.95 -8.67 -7.13
N GLY A 62 9.06 -9.30 -8.29
CA GLY A 62 9.15 -10.74 -8.41
C GLY A 62 9.71 -11.17 -9.75
N THR A 63 9.99 -12.46 -9.83
CA THR A 63 10.53 -13.12 -11.01
C THR A 63 9.61 -14.22 -11.49
N LYS A 64 9.63 -14.46 -12.79
CA LYS A 64 8.94 -15.57 -13.44
C LYS A 64 9.95 -16.62 -13.86
N THR A 65 9.72 -17.85 -13.39
CA THR A 65 10.49 -19.04 -13.77
C THR A 65 9.62 -20.01 -14.57
N TRP A 66 10.23 -20.68 -15.54
CA TRP A 66 9.62 -21.72 -16.35
C TRP A 66 10.24 -23.08 -16.01
N ASN A 67 9.45 -23.99 -15.44
CA ASN A 67 9.79 -25.39 -15.21
C ASN A 67 9.08 -26.27 -16.25
N ASP A 68 9.65 -26.29 -17.45
CA ASP A 68 9.04 -26.92 -18.63
C ASP A 68 10.05 -27.60 -19.56
N ASN A 69 11.23 -27.93 -19.01
CA ASN A 69 12.32 -28.55 -19.76
C ASN A 69 12.73 -27.76 -21.03
N ASN A 70 12.70 -26.42 -20.94
CA ASN A 70 13.04 -25.51 -22.03
C ASN A 70 12.16 -25.67 -23.28
N ALA A 71 10.84 -25.76 -23.05
CA ALA A 71 9.85 -25.86 -24.10
C ALA A 71 9.97 -24.72 -25.12
N THR A 72 9.74 -25.04 -26.41
CA THR A 72 9.82 -24.09 -27.53
C THR A 72 8.50 -23.37 -27.80
N ASP A 73 7.41 -23.82 -27.18
CA ASP A 73 6.03 -23.34 -27.37
C ASP A 73 5.57 -22.40 -26.23
N ARG A 74 6.51 -21.84 -25.46
CA ARG A 74 6.21 -20.86 -24.40
C ARG A 74 5.50 -19.63 -25.00
N PRO A 75 4.51 -19.06 -24.31
CA PRO A 75 3.95 -17.78 -24.72
C PRO A 75 5.02 -16.69 -24.66
N SER A 76 4.90 -15.70 -25.54
CA SER A 76 5.82 -14.54 -25.58
C SER A 76 5.61 -13.58 -24.40
N THR A 77 4.44 -13.62 -23.76
CA THR A 77 4.02 -12.75 -22.66
C THR A 77 3.12 -13.49 -21.69
N ILE A 78 3.18 -13.10 -20.42
CA ILE A 78 2.21 -13.46 -19.38
C ILE A 78 1.66 -12.20 -18.72
N LYS A 79 0.53 -12.32 -18.03
CA LYS A 79 -0.05 -11.25 -17.22
C LYS A 79 0.01 -11.61 -15.75
N VAL A 80 0.61 -10.72 -14.96
CA VAL A 80 0.70 -10.82 -13.50
C VAL A 80 -0.15 -9.72 -12.89
N ASP A 81 -1.14 -10.11 -12.10
CA ASP A 81 -2.00 -9.21 -11.34
C ASP A 81 -1.37 -8.94 -9.96
N LEU A 82 -1.35 -7.68 -9.53
CA LEU A 82 -1.13 -7.28 -8.15
C LEU A 82 -2.49 -7.23 -7.44
N LEU A 83 -2.61 -7.94 -6.33
CA LEU A 83 -3.80 -7.95 -5.50
C LEU A 83 -3.53 -7.17 -4.22
N GLN A 84 -4.37 -6.18 -3.94
CA GLN A 84 -4.43 -5.46 -2.67
C GLN A 84 -5.64 -5.96 -1.90
N ASN A 85 -5.42 -6.57 -0.73
CA ASN A 85 -6.49 -7.17 0.10
C ASN A 85 -7.42 -8.10 -0.71
N GLY A 86 -6.82 -8.92 -1.59
CA GLY A 86 -7.54 -9.88 -2.44
C GLY A 86 -8.25 -9.28 -3.65
N LYS A 87 -8.14 -7.96 -3.91
CA LYS A 87 -8.67 -7.31 -5.10
C LYS A 87 -7.56 -6.94 -6.06
N VAL A 88 -7.73 -7.24 -7.34
CA VAL A 88 -6.79 -6.79 -8.36
C VAL A 88 -6.77 -5.26 -8.39
N VAL A 89 -5.58 -4.68 -8.26
CA VAL A 89 -5.35 -3.22 -8.29
C VAL A 89 -4.43 -2.78 -9.43
N ASP A 90 -3.62 -3.70 -9.96
CA ASP A 90 -2.77 -3.46 -11.11
C ASP A 90 -2.46 -4.78 -11.84
N THR A 91 -2.06 -4.70 -13.11
CA THR A 91 -1.65 -5.84 -13.94
C THR A 91 -0.43 -5.47 -14.76
N LYS A 92 0.59 -6.32 -14.77
CA LYS A 92 1.78 -6.19 -15.63
C LYS A 92 1.90 -7.31 -16.65
N GLU A 93 2.27 -6.93 -17.86
CA GLU A 93 2.78 -7.87 -18.85
C GLU A 93 4.27 -8.15 -18.60
N VAL A 94 4.64 -9.42 -18.63
CA VAL A 94 6.01 -9.89 -18.36
C VAL A 94 6.47 -10.75 -19.53
N THR A 95 7.65 -10.44 -20.06
CA THR A 95 8.16 -11.04 -21.30
C THR A 95 9.61 -11.49 -21.12
N ALA A 96 10.14 -12.17 -22.13
CA ALA A 96 11.58 -12.49 -22.18
C ALA A 96 12.46 -11.23 -22.23
N GLU A 97 11.98 -10.13 -22.83
CA GLU A 97 12.72 -8.86 -22.91
C GLU A 97 12.92 -8.22 -21.52
N THR A 98 11.98 -8.39 -20.60
CA THR A 98 12.11 -7.95 -19.20
C THR A 98 12.91 -8.94 -18.34
N ASN A 99 13.57 -9.93 -18.98
CA ASN A 99 14.20 -11.07 -18.32
C ASN A 99 13.25 -11.80 -17.37
N TRP A 100 11.96 -11.85 -17.71
CA TRP A 100 10.93 -12.46 -16.88
C TRP A 100 10.85 -11.84 -15.47
N LYS A 101 11.20 -10.56 -15.31
CA LYS A 101 11.07 -9.82 -14.05
C LYS A 101 9.97 -8.79 -14.13
N TYR A 102 9.37 -8.48 -12.99
CA TYR A 102 8.36 -7.44 -12.86
C TYR A 102 8.43 -6.75 -11.50
N ALA A 103 7.95 -5.51 -11.44
CA ALA A 103 7.90 -4.71 -10.23
C ALA A 103 6.72 -3.74 -10.27
N PHE A 104 5.91 -3.71 -9.21
CA PHE A 104 4.86 -2.73 -8.95
C PHE A 104 5.42 -1.72 -7.95
N ALA A 105 5.87 -0.57 -8.44
CA ALA A 105 6.45 0.48 -7.62
C ALA A 105 5.37 1.38 -7.01
N ASP A 106 5.75 2.12 -5.98
CA ASP A 106 4.95 3.18 -5.38
C ASP A 106 3.59 2.74 -4.79
N VAL A 107 3.45 1.47 -4.41
CA VAL A 107 2.20 0.98 -3.83
C VAL A 107 2.08 1.44 -2.38
N GLU A 108 0.91 1.93 -2.00
CA GLU A 108 0.68 2.42 -0.64
C GLU A 108 0.87 1.27 0.35
N ALA A 109 1.66 1.47 1.40
CA ALA A 109 1.80 0.45 2.43
C ALA A 109 0.54 0.35 3.30
N TYR A 110 -0.22 1.43 3.46
CA TYR A 110 -1.32 1.55 4.42
C TYR A 110 -2.56 2.21 3.82
N ASP A 111 -3.74 1.81 4.28
CA ASP A 111 -5.02 2.41 3.93
C ASP A 111 -5.29 3.74 4.67
N ALA A 112 -6.45 4.35 4.40
CA ALA A 112 -6.89 5.61 5.00
C ALA A 112 -7.14 5.57 6.53
N ASN A 113 -7.18 4.38 7.14
CA ASN A 113 -7.33 4.15 8.59
C ASN A 113 -6.08 3.59 9.30
N GLY A 114 -5.07 3.18 8.53
CA GLY A 114 -3.68 3.01 8.93
C GLY A 114 -3.30 1.55 8.87
N VAL A 115 -4.18 0.78 8.26
CA VAL A 115 -4.12 -0.66 8.16
C VAL A 115 -3.23 -0.99 6.98
N ALA A 116 -2.21 -1.80 7.22
CA ALA A 116 -1.32 -2.23 6.16
C ALA A 116 -2.11 -2.98 5.08
N TYR A 117 -1.85 -2.65 3.83
CA TYR A 117 -2.38 -3.41 2.71
C TYR A 117 -1.67 -4.75 2.60
N LYS A 118 -2.43 -5.83 2.46
CA LYS A 118 -1.89 -7.13 2.06
C LYS A 118 -1.70 -7.13 0.56
N TYR A 119 -0.47 -7.30 0.10
CA TYR A 119 -0.16 -7.48 -1.31
C TYR A 119 0.15 -8.94 -1.63
N GLU A 120 -0.41 -9.41 -2.74
CA GLU A 120 -0.18 -10.72 -3.32
C GLU A 120 -0.05 -10.56 -4.83
N VAL A 121 0.57 -11.54 -5.49
CA VAL A 121 0.61 -11.59 -6.95
C VAL A 121 -0.14 -12.82 -7.44
N LYS A 122 -0.74 -12.71 -8.62
CA LYS A 122 -1.40 -13.83 -9.27
C LYS A 122 -1.11 -13.79 -10.76
N GLU A 123 -0.72 -14.92 -11.32
CA GLU A 123 -0.66 -15.05 -12.77
C GLU A 123 -2.06 -15.30 -13.34
N GLN A 124 -2.38 -14.64 -14.45
CA GLN A 124 -3.54 -15.02 -15.25
C GLN A 124 -3.31 -16.40 -15.88
N PRO A 125 -4.38 -17.19 -16.12
CA PRO A 125 -4.22 -18.55 -16.66
C PRO A 125 -3.41 -18.58 -17.95
N VAL A 126 -2.38 -19.43 -17.98
CA VAL A 126 -1.58 -19.72 -19.16
C VAL A 126 -1.90 -21.13 -19.63
N ALA A 127 -2.37 -21.27 -20.88
CA ALA A 127 -2.76 -22.57 -21.43
C ALA A 127 -1.59 -23.57 -21.39
N GLY A 128 -1.85 -24.78 -20.87
CA GLY A 128 -0.85 -25.84 -20.75
C GLY A 128 0.12 -25.71 -19.58
N TYR A 129 -0.09 -24.75 -18.67
CA TYR A 129 0.76 -24.53 -17.51
C TYR A 129 -0.05 -24.45 -16.22
N GLN A 130 0.53 -24.97 -15.15
CA GLN A 130 0.09 -24.76 -13.78
C GLN A 130 1.01 -23.71 -13.14
N SER A 131 0.41 -22.68 -12.56
CA SER A 131 1.12 -21.61 -11.86
C SER A 131 1.28 -21.95 -10.39
N ASP A 132 2.48 -21.74 -9.86
CA ASP A 132 2.82 -21.87 -8.44
C ASP A 132 3.49 -20.57 -7.96
N VAL A 133 3.00 -20.00 -6.85
CA VAL A 133 3.42 -18.67 -6.38
C VAL A 133 4.05 -18.80 -5.00
N HIS A 134 5.30 -18.36 -4.87
CA HIS A 134 6.05 -18.32 -3.61
C HIS A 134 6.46 -16.88 -3.30
N GLY A 135 5.74 -16.24 -2.38
CA GLY A 135 5.89 -14.80 -2.13
C GLY A 135 5.42 -14.02 -3.35
N TYR A 136 6.37 -13.40 -4.06
CA TYR A 136 6.13 -12.71 -5.33
C TYR A 136 6.80 -13.41 -6.53
N ASP A 137 7.50 -14.52 -6.31
CA ASP A 137 8.04 -15.30 -7.42
C ASP A 137 6.99 -16.27 -7.95
N ILE A 138 6.93 -16.39 -9.27
CA ILE A 138 5.97 -17.23 -9.98
C ILE A 138 6.75 -18.31 -10.72
N THR A 139 6.36 -19.56 -10.55
CA THR A 139 6.88 -20.70 -11.33
C THR A 139 5.76 -21.29 -12.15
N ASN A 140 5.94 -21.39 -13.47
CA ASN A 140 5.06 -22.18 -14.32
C ASN A 140 5.62 -23.58 -14.52
N ILE A 141 4.80 -24.58 -14.21
CA ILE A 141 5.10 -25.99 -14.44
C ILE A 141 4.27 -26.43 -15.65
N LYS A 142 4.92 -26.99 -16.68
CA LYS A 142 4.19 -27.52 -17.84
C LYS A 142 3.29 -28.67 -17.37
N VAL A 143 2.00 -28.56 -17.63
CA VAL A 143 1.08 -29.67 -17.39
C VAL A 143 1.36 -30.68 -18.50
N GLY A 144 1.85 -31.85 -18.14
CA GLY A 144 2.14 -32.90 -19.12
C GLY A 144 0.87 -33.24 -19.89
N GLU A 145 0.99 -33.38 -21.21
CA GLU A 145 0.03 -34.18 -21.97
C GLU A 145 0.12 -35.59 -21.39
N THR A 146 -0.91 -36.04 -20.68
CA THR A 146 -1.10 -37.48 -20.47
C THR A 146 -1.12 -38.10 -21.86
N LYS A 147 -0.04 -38.83 -22.18
CA LYS A 147 0.05 -39.67 -23.39
C LYS A 147 -1.10 -40.65 -23.48
#